data_AF-A0A502L6I5-F1
#
_entry.id   AF-A0A502L6I5-F1
#
_cell.length_a   1.000
_cell.length_b   1.000
_cell.length_c   1.000
_cell.angle_alpha   90.00
_cell.angle_beta   90.00
_cell.angle_gamma   90.00
#
_symmetry.space_group_name_H-M   'P 1'
#
loop_
_entity.id
_entity.type
_entity.pdbx_description
1 polymer ?
#
loop_
_entity_poly.entity_id
_entity_poly.type
_entity_poly.pdbx_seq_one_letter_code
_entity_poly.pdbx_strand_id
1 'polypeptide(L)'
;MDDLQFRRTIYADPKSQDEALLAALQADPTKKQFAQELNQLDDKIAQALNIPVPDDLSDKLILRQTLASHQVQKRKKRFHLALAASVAITAGLLVNFTLFSSAHSNLGDYALAHVYHEQGDFSNSDTARVDLTSLNKKMAAFNGNFTSSVGQLLSADYCRFDGMKSLHLVFQGKTSPVTVFVVPKNDQLSFSDSFSDNKLVGQSAAFDKANVIVVGDKNEPLSTWQEKLGNNISWSI
;
A
#
# COMPACT_ATOMS: atom_id res chain seq x y z
N MET A 1 75.79 -32.66 41.67
CA MET A 1 75.12 -31.47 41.12
C MET A 1 75.30 -30.31 42.10
N ASP A 2 75.59 -29.09 41.63
CA ASP A 2 75.65 -27.90 42.48
C ASP A 2 74.24 -27.45 42.95
N ASP A 3 74.17 -26.55 43.94
CA ASP A 3 72.90 -26.14 44.55
C ASP A 3 72.00 -25.33 43.63
N LEU A 4 72.56 -24.58 42.68
CA LEU A 4 71.81 -23.74 41.75
C LEU A 4 71.14 -24.62 40.68
N GLN A 5 71.87 -25.59 40.15
CA GLN A 5 71.34 -26.62 39.25
C GLN A 5 70.29 -27.46 39.97
N PHE A 6 70.53 -27.87 41.23
CA PHE A 6 69.54 -28.59 42.03
C PHE A 6 68.21 -27.82 42.15
N ARG A 7 68.28 -26.55 42.57
CA ARG A 7 67.09 -25.70 42.72
C ARG A 7 66.37 -25.51 41.40
N ARG A 8 67.10 -25.24 40.32
CA ARG A 8 66.51 -25.05 38.99
C ARG A 8 65.77 -26.29 38.52
N THR A 9 66.36 -27.47 38.70
CA THR A 9 65.75 -28.74 38.30
C THR A 9 64.52 -29.06 39.14
N ILE A 10 64.61 -28.97 40.47
CA ILE A 10 63.50 -29.35 41.36
C ILE A 10 62.31 -28.37 41.30
N TYR A 11 62.54 -27.08 40.99
CA TYR A 11 61.43 -26.14 40.75
C TYR A 11 60.74 -26.36 39.41
N ALA A 12 61.48 -26.81 38.39
CA ALA A 12 60.92 -27.07 37.07
C ALA A 12 60.12 -28.37 37.05
N ASP A 13 60.64 -29.42 37.69
CA ASP A 13 59.99 -30.72 37.80
C ASP A 13 60.35 -31.38 39.15
N PRO A 14 59.52 -31.21 40.19
CA PRO A 14 59.77 -31.78 41.52
C PRO A 14 59.66 -33.31 41.56
N LYS A 15 59.12 -33.94 40.49
CA LYS A 15 58.94 -35.39 40.34
C LYS A 15 59.92 -36.00 39.31
N SER A 16 60.93 -35.23 38.89
CA SER A 16 61.95 -35.68 37.96
C SER A 16 62.73 -36.90 38.48
N GLN A 17 63.00 -37.86 37.58
CA GLN A 17 63.79 -39.07 37.86
C GLN A 17 65.25 -38.97 37.39
N ASP A 18 65.75 -37.75 37.15
CA ASP A 18 67.14 -37.52 36.76
C ASP A 18 68.13 -38.11 37.78
N GLU A 19 69.06 -38.94 37.30
CA GLU A 19 70.06 -39.63 38.12
C GLU A 19 70.91 -38.64 38.93
N ALA A 20 71.24 -37.47 38.36
CA ALA A 20 72.01 -36.44 39.04
C ALA A 20 71.23 -35.76 40.18
N LEU A 21 69.90 -35.64 40.04
CA LEU A 21 68.99 -35.15 41.06
C LEU A 21 68.81 -36.17 42.18
N LEU A 22 68.60 -37.44 41.84
CA LEU A 22 68.47 -38.54 42.80
C LEU A 22 69.74 -38.71 43.65
N ALA A 23 70.91 -38.65 43.03
CA ALA A 23 72.19 -38.67 43.74
C ALA A 23 72.34 -37.46 44.70
N ALA A 24 71.89 -36.27 44.29
CA ALA A 24 71.92 -35.07 45.14
C ALA A 24 70.95 -35.17 46.33
N LEU A 25 69.79 -35.81 46.16
CA LEU A 25 68.82 -36.07 47.23
C LEU A 25 69.29 -37.13 48.23
N GLN A 26 70.08 -38.12 47.77
CA GLN A 26 70.68 -39.13 48.65
C GLN A 26 71.85 -38.58 49.46
N ALA A 27 72.61 -37.66 48.90
CA ALA A 27 73.80 -37.09 49.53
C ALA A 27 73.49 -36.01 50.60
N ASP A 28 72.33 -35.34 50.54
CA ASP A 28 72.00 -34.23 51.44
C ASP A 28 70.55 -34.32 51.98
N PRO A 29 70.36 -34.50 53.30
CA PRO A 29 69.04 -34.60 53.91
C PRO A 29 68.21 -33.32 53.79
N THR A 30 68.85 -32.15 53.68
CA THR A 30 68.16 -30.85 53.55
C THR A 30 67.50 -30.73 52.18
N LYS A 31 68.21 -31.14 51.12
CA LYS A 31 67.69 -31.21 49.75
C LYS A 31 66.53 -32.19 49.64
N LYS A 32 66.61 -33.30 50.35
CA LYS A 32 65.53 -34.29 50.45
C LYS A 32 64.28 -33.71 51.10
N GLN A 33 64.41 -33.02 52.23
CA GLN A 33 63.27 -32.36 52.88
C GLN A 33 62.63 -31.31 51.97
N PHE A 34 63.45 -30.48 51.32
CA PHE A 34 62.95 -29.44 50.41
C PHE A 34 62.18 -30.03 49.21
N ALA A 35 62.68 -31.13 48.62
CA ALA A 35 61.96 -31.84 47.57
C ALA A 35 60.63 -32.42 48.06
N GLN A 36 60.55 -32.89 49.32
CA GLN A 36 59.29 -33.37 49.90
C GLN A 36 58.28 -32.24 50.08
N GLU A 37 58.71 -31.06 50.54
CA GLU A 37 57.84 -29.88 50.68
C GLU A 37 57.28 -29.43 49.32
N LEU A 38 58.11 -29.43 48.27
CA LEU A 38 57.66 -29.13 46.91
C LEU A 38 56.66 -30.15 46.38
N ASN A 39 56.90 -31.45 46.59
CA ASN A 39 55.96 -32.49 46.20
C ASN A 39 54.63 -32.37 46.95
N GLN A 40 54.64 -32.06 48.25
CA GLN A 40 53.42 -31.81 49.02
C GLN A 40 52.63 -30.60 48.51
N LEU A 41 53.31 -29.55 48.07
CA LEU A 41 52.67 -28.39 47.45
C LEU A 41 52.01 -28.77 46.11
N ASP A 42 52.74 -29.49 45.26
CA ASP A 42 52.23 -29.97 43.97
C ASP A 42 50.97 -30.83 44.13
N ASP A 43 50.98 -31.75 45.11
CA ASP A 43 49.83 -32.59 45.41
C ASP A 43 48.62 -31.78 45.91
N LYS A 44 48.84 -30.73 46.72
CA LYS A 44 47.77 -29.80 47.13
C LYS A 44 47.18 -29.04 45.94
N ILE A 45 48.01 -28.60 45.00
CA ILE A 45 47.55 -27.92 43.78
C ILE A 45 46.73 -28.89 42.91
N ALA A 46 47.23 -30.11 42.70
CA ALA A 46 46.53 -31.13 41.94
C ALA A 46 45.15 -31.46 42.55
N GLN A 47 45.08 -31.56 43.88
CA GLN A 47 43.81 -31.77 44.58
C GLN A 47 42.84 -30.59 44.41
N ALA A 48 43.33 -29.35 44.46
CA ALA A 48 42.51 -28.16 44.28
C ALA A 48 41.96 -28.01 42.85
N LEU A 49 42.71 -28.50 41.85
CA LEU A 49 42.31 -28.48 40.44
C LEU A 49 41.36 -29.63 40.07
N ASN A 50 41.26 -30.66 40.91
CA ASN A 50 40.36 -31.80 40.69
C ASN A 50 38.91 -31.45 41.07
N ILE A 51 38.33 -30.50 40.33
CA ILE A 51 36.93 -30.08 40.50
C ILE A 51 36.04 -31.06 39.73
N PRO A 52 35.07 -31.73 40.38
CA PRO A 52 34.17 -32.62 39.68
C PRO A 52 33.29 -31.84 38.71
N VAL A 53 33.12 -32.40 37.51
CA VAL A 53 32.18 -31.86 36.54
C VAL A 53 30.75 -32.11 37.05
N PRO A 54 29.88 -31.09 37.13
CA PRO A 54 28.48 -31.30 37.52
C PRO A 54 27.77 -32.24 36.54
N ASP A 55 27.01 -33.20 37.06
CA ASP A 55 26.29 -34.20 36.26
C ASP A 55 25.31 -33.56 35.24
N ASP A 56 24.80 -32.37 35.55
CA ASP A 56 23.82 -31.64 34.73
C ASP A 56 24.43 -30.61 33.75
N LEU A 57 25.76 -30.56 33.63
CA LEU A 57 26.44 -29.57 32.79
C LEU A 57 26.05 -29.71 31.31
N SER A 58 26.03 -30.95 30.81
CA SER A 58 25.65 -31.24 29.42
C SER A 58 24.25 -30.74 29.10
N ASP A 59 23.29 -31.07 29.96
CA ASP A 59 21.88 -30.70 29.78
C ASP A 59 21.69 -29.18 29.84
N LYS A 60 22.38 -28.49 30.76
CA LYS A 60 22.38 -27.03 30.84
C LYS A 60 22.94 -26.37 29.59
N LEU A 61 24.00 -26.91 29.01
CA LEU A 61 24.60 -26.37 27.78
C LEU A 61 23.67 -26.55 26.58
N ILE A 62 23.09 -27.73 26.41
CA ILE A 62 22.12 -28.03 25.34
C ILE A 62 20.89 -27.12 25.48
N LEU A 63 20.35 -26.96 26.70
CA LEU A 63 19.20 -26.11 26.94
C LEU A 63 19.50 -24.64 26.61
N ARG A 64 20.66 -24.11 27.03
CA ARG A 64 21.06 -22.73 26.70
C ARG A 64 21.20 -22.52 25.19
N GLN A 65 21.81 -23.47 24.49
CA GLN A 65 21.99 -23.40 23.05
C GLN A 65 20.66 -23.43 22.29
N THR A 66 19.73 -24.30 22.69
CA THR A 66 18.40 -24.41 22.08
C THR A 66 17.54 -23.18 22.33
N LEU A 67 17.58 -22.60 23.53
CA LEU A 67 16.85 -21.36 23.83
C LEU A 67 17.40 -20.17 23.04
N ALA A 68 18.73 -20.04 22.93
CA ALA A 68 19.36 -18.98 22.15
C ALA A 68 19.00 -19.06 20.66
N SER A 69 19.04 -20.25 20.07
CA SER A 69 18.67 -20.45 18.66
C SER A 69 17.19 -20.17 18.41
N HIS A 70 16.31 -20.58 19.33
CA HIS A 70 14.88 -20.33 19.21
C HIS A 70 14.54 -18.83 19.29
N GLN A 71 15.20 -18.07 20.16
CA GLN A 71 15.00 -16.61 20.25
C GLN A 71 15.39 -15.91 18.94
N VAL A 72 16.50 -16.31 18.31
CA VAL A 72 16.93 -15.77 17.01
C VAL A 72 15.92 -16.09 15.91
N GLN A 73 15.43 -17.34 15.85
CA GLN A 73 14.42 -17.74 14.86
C GLN A 73 13.10 -16.98 15.04
N LYS A 74 12.64 -16.78 16.27
CA LYS A 74 11.40 -16.02 16.57
C LYS A 74 11.50 -14.57 16.12
N ARG A 75 12.65 -13.91 16.30
CA ARG A 75 12.90 -12.54 15.81
C ARG A 75 12.87 -12.49 14.28
N LYS A 76 13.54 -13.42 13.59
CA LYS A 76 13.53 -13.50 12.12
C LYS A 76 12.12 -13.67 11.55
N LYS A 77 11.32 -14.60 12.12
CA LYS A 77 9.94 -14.85 11.66
C LYS A 77 9.05 -13.60 11.77
N ARG A 78 9.19 -12.82 12.85
CA ARG A 78 8.46 -11.55 13.02
C ARG A 78 8.84 -10.49 11.98
N PHE A 79 10.12 -10.40 11.63
CA PHE A 79 10.58 -9.48 10.59
C PHE A 79 10.01 -9.84 9.21
N HIS A 80 10.04 -11.12 8.83
CA HIS A 80 9.43 -11.57 7.57
C HIS A 80 7.92 -11.30 7.51
N LEU A 81 7.21 -11.49 8.62
CA LEU A 81 5.78 -11.18 8.71
C LEU A 81 5.51 -9.68 8.52
N ALA A 82 6.30 -8.82 9.18
CA ALA A 82 6.17 -7.38 9.05
C ALA A 82 6.45 -6.90 7.61
N LEU A 83 7.45 -7.47 6.95
CA LEU A 83 7.78 -7.18 5.55
C LEU A 83 6.65 -7.61 4.60
N ALA A 84 6.09 -8.81 4.80
CA ALA A 84 4.97 -9.28 4.00
C ALA A 84 3.73 -8.39 4.20
N ALA A 85 3.44 -8.00 5.45
CA ALA A 85 2.35 -7.09 5.76
C ALA A 85 2.55 -5.71 5.12
N SER A 86 3.76 -5.16 5.12
CA SER A 86 4.02 -3.87 4.48
C SER A 86 3.79 -3.92 2.98
N VAL A 87 4.25 -4.99 2.31
CA VAL A 87 4.03 -5.19 0.87
C VAL A 87 2.54 -5.38 0.55
N ALA A 88 1.81 -6.13 1.36
CA ALA A 88 0.38 -6.33 1.18
C ALA A 88 -0.41 -5.02 1.35
N ILE A 89 -0.07 -4.19 2.35
CA ILE A 89 -0.70 -2.89 2.59
C ILE A 89 -0.41 -1.94 1.43
N THR A 90 0.85 -1.80 0.99
CA THR A 90 1.18 -0.90 -0.13
C THR A 90 0.53 -1.35 -1.43
N ALA A 91 0.52 -2.66 -1.73
CA ALA A 91 -0.19 -3.19 -2.88
C ALA A 91 -1.71 -2.93 -2.79
N GLY A 92 -2.31 -3.15 -1.62
CA GLY A 92 -3.73 -2.89 -1.38
C GLY A 92 -4.10 -1.41 -1.56
N LEU A 93 -3.28 -0.49 -1.01
CA LEU A 93 -3.47 0.95 -1.18
C LEU A 93 -3.28 1.40 -2.63
N LEU A 94 -2.27 0.86 -3.33
CA LEU A 94 -2.04 1.16 -4.75
C LEU A 94 -3.22 0.71 -5.62
N VAL A 95 -3.71 -0.51 -5.41
CA VAL A 95 -4.88 -1.05 -6.13
C VAL A 95 -6.14 -0.25 -5.81
N ASN A 96 -6.34 0.15 -4.55
CA ASN A 96 -7.48 0.97 -4.17
C ASN A 96 -7.44 2.34 -4.87
N PHE A 97 -6.28 2.99 -4.85
CA PHE A 97 -6.08 4.29 -5.48
C PHE A 97 -6.24 4.25 -6.99
N THR A 98 -5.76 3.20 -7.68
CA THR A 98 -5.85 3.15 -9.16
C THR A 98 -7.20 2.68 -9.68
N LEU A 99 -7.88 1.76 -8.99
CA LEU A 99 -9.14 1.19 -9.48
C LEU A 99 -10.39 1.92 -9.00
N PHE A 100 -10.31 2.64 -7.87
CA PHE A 100 -11.47 3.28 -7.25
C PHE A 100 -11.36 4.80 -7.12
N SER A 101 -10.29 5.42 -7.61
CA SER A 101 -10.27 6.88 -7.76
C SER A 101 -10.99 7.28 -9.03
N SER A 102 -11.93 8.21 -8.91
CA SER A 102 -12.62 8.84 -10.03
C SER A 102 -11.59 9.53 -10.94
N ALA A 103 -11.56 9.19 -12.23
CA ALA A 103 -10.65 9.81 -13.21
C ALA A 103 -10.87 11.34 -13.33
N HIS A 104 -12.06 11.82 -12.97
CA HIS A 104 -12.43 13.23 -12.98
C HIS A 104 -13.21 13.56 -11.71
N SER A 105 -12.81 14.62 -10.99
CA SER A 105 -13.52 15.11 -9.80
C SER A 105 -14.50 16.26 -10.11
N ASN A 106 -14.55 16.70 -11.37
CA ASN A 106 -15.37 17.82 -11.84
C ASN A 106 -16.35 17.33 -12.91
N LEU A 107 -17.60 17.78 -12.77
CA LEU A 107 -18.71 17.56 -13.71
C LEU A 107 -18.34 17.93 -15.16
N GLY A 108 -17.62 19.03 -15.36
CA GLY A 108 -17.24 19.53 -16.68
C GLY A 108 -16.24 18.63 -17.39
N ASP A 109 -15.20 18.17 -16.70
CA ASP A 109 -14.17 17.29 -17.29
C ASP A 109 -14.76 15.96 -17.72
N TYR A 110 -15.67 15.40 -16.90
CA TYR A 110 -16.38 14.18 -17.24
C TYR A 110 -17.31 14.37 -18.44
N ALA A 111 -18.04 15.48 -18.50
CA ALA A 111 -18.93 15.79 -19.62
C ALA A 111 -18.16 15.88 -20.95
N LEU A 112 -17.01 16.57 -20.95
CA LEU A 112 -16.13 16.65 -22.11
C LEU A 112 -15.61 15.27 -22.52
N ALA A 113 -15.07 14.50 -21.57
CA ALA A 113 -14.56 13.16 -21.83
C ALA A 113 -15.62 12.22 -22.42
N HIS A 114 -16.87 12.33 -21.96
CA HIS A 114 -17.99 11.53 -22.45
C HIS A 114 -18.35 11.88 -23.90
N VAL A 115 -18.42 13.18 -24.22
CA VAL A 115 -18.66 13.64 -25.60
C VAL A 115 -17.55 13.20 -26.54
N TYR A 116 -16.29 13.17 -26.08
CA TYR A 116 -15.19 12.64 -26.87
C TYR A 116 -15.26 11.13 -27.10
N HIS A 117 -15.74 10.37 -26.12
CA HIS A 117 -15.87 8.92 -26.26
C HIS A 117 -16.92 8.53 -27.30
N GLU A 118 -17.96 9.36 -27.45
CA GLU A 118 -19.04 9.17 -28.42
C GLU A 118 -18.82 10.00 -29.72
N GLN A 119 -17.65 10.60 -29.88
CA GLN A 119 -17.36 11.46 -31.02
C GLN A 119 -17.39 10.66 -32.32
N GLY A 120 -18.38 10.96 -33.18
CA GLY A 120 -18.58 10.30 -34.47
C GLY A 120 -19.76 9.33 -34.51
N ASP A 121 -20.38 9.02 -33.35
CA ASP A 121 -21.57 8.17 -33.28
C ASP A 121 -22.85 8.91 -33.69
N PHE A 122 -22.83 10.25 -33.58
CA PHE A 122 -23.95 11.12 -33.92
C PHE A 122 -23.55 12.21 -34.91
N SER A 123 -24.44 12.48 -35.85
CA SER A 123 -24.33 13.56 -36.83
C SER A 123 -25.63 14.36 -36.90
N ASN A 124 -25.52 15.65 -37.22
CA ASN A 124 -26.71 16.50 -37.46
C ASN A 124 -27.54 16.04 -38.67
N SER A 125 -27.03 15.15 -39.50
CA SER A 125 -27.79 14.51 -40.59
C SER A 125 -28.64 13.33 -40.15
N ASP A 126 -28.52 12.90 -38.89
CA ASP A 126 -29.23 11.72 -38.40
C ASP A 126 -30.72 11.98 -38.23
N THR A 127 -31.52 10.94 -38.46
CA THR A 127 -32.96 11.00 -38.26
C THR A 127 -33.27 11.06 -36.77
N ALA A 128 -34.21 11.91 -36.37
CA ALA A 128 -34.73 11.93 -35.01
C ALA A 128 -35.37 10.57 -34.66
N ARG A 129 -34.91 9.92 -33.59
CA ARG A 129 -35.39 8.58 -33.21
C ARG A 129 -36.15 8.55 -31.89
N VAL A 130 -36.24 9.67 -31.18
CA VAL A 130 -36.83 9.72 -29.84
C VAL A 130 -37.95 10.76 -29.80
N ASP A 131 -39.16 10.31 -29.46
CA ASP A 131 -40.29 11.19 -29.22
C ASP A 131 -40.33 11.72 -27.78
N LEU A 132 -41.11 12.78 -27.56
CA LEU A 132 -41.24 13.41 -26.24
C LEU A 132 -41.76 12.42 -25.17
N THR A 133 -42.65 11.51 -25.56
CA THR A 133 -43.21 10.50 -24.66
C THR A 133 -42.11 9.55 -24.15
N SER A 134 -41.24 9.06 -25.03
CA SER A 134 -40.14 8.16 -24.66
C SER A 134 -39.07 8.89 -23.86
N LEU A 135 -38.77 10.14 -24.20
CA LEU A 135 -37.89 11.00 -23.42
C LEU A 135 -38.41 11.17 -21.99
N ASN A 136 -39.69 11.49 -21.83
CA ASN A 136 -40.31 11.73 -20.54
C ASN A 136 -40.39 10.47 -19.66
N LYS A 137 -40.55 9.28 -20.26
CA LYS A 137 -40.39 8.01 -19.55
C LYS A 137 -38.99 7.85 -18.94
N LYS A 138 -37.93 8.32 -19.63
CA LYS A 138 -36.56 8.28 -19.10
C LYS A 138 -36.32 9.39 -18.07
N MET A 139 -36.85 10.59 -18.30
CA MET A 139 -36.73 11.73 -17.40
C MET A 139 -37.43 11.53 -16.05
N ALA A 140 -38.49 10.72 -16.00
CA ALA A 140 -39.16 10.37 -14.74
C ALA A 140 -38.21 9.76 -13.70
N ALA A 141 -37.15 9.07 -14.12
CA ALA A 141 -36.12 8.53 -13.23
C ALA A 141 -35.31 9.62 -12.49
N PHE A 142 -35.41 10.87 -12.94
CA PHE A 142 -34.73 12.05 -12.40
C PHE A 142 -35.71 13.04 -11.77
N ASN A 143 -36.97 12.63 -11.55
CA ASN A 143 -38.05 13.51 -11.09
C ASN A 143 -38.29 14.71 -12.03
N GLY A 144 -37.94 14.58 -13.31
CA GLY A 144 -38.09 15.62 -14.32
C GLY A 144 -39.04 15.21 -15.44
N ASN A 145 -39.56 16.19 -16.16
CA ASN A 145 -40.36 15.99 -17.36
C ASN A 145 -40.23 17.19 -18.30
N PHE A 146 -40.04 16.94 -19.60
CA PHE A 146 -40.07 17.98 -20.62
C PHE A 146 -41.53 18.35 -20.96
N THR A 147 -41.84 19.63 -20.87
CA THR A 147 -43.17 20.19 -21.16
C THR A 147 -43.45 20.25 -22.66
N SER A 148 -42.42 20.45 -23.47
CA SER A 148 -42.51 20.44 -24.94
C SER A 148 -41.19 19.96 -25.57
N SER A 149 -41.19 19.74 -26.89
CA SER A 149 -39.98 19.38 -27.62
C SER A 149 -39.04 20.59 -27.72
N VAL A 150 -37.81 20.44 -27.23
CA VAL A 150 -36.78 21.50 -27.20
C VAL A 150 -35.99 21.62 -28.51
N GLY A 151 -36.04 20.56 -29.33
CA GLY A 151 -35.32 20.45 -30.59
C GLY A 151 -35.45 19.04 -31.18
N GLN A 152 -34.73 18.79 -32.27
CA GLN A 152 -34.69 17.46 -32.86
C GLN A 152 -33.80 16.54 -32.02
N LEU A 153 -34.42 15.61 -31.29
CA LEU A 153 -33.72 14.67 -30.42
C LEU A 153 -33.25 13.44 -31.22
N LEU A 154 -31.93 13.30 -31.33
CA LEU A 154 -31.27 12.23 -32.07
C LEU A 154 -31.16 10.97 -31.22
N SER A 155 -30.81 11.13 -29.94
CA SER A 155 -30.65 10.04 -28.98
C SER A 155 -31.01 10.47 -27.56
N ALA A 156 -31.44 9.50 -26.76
CA ALA A 156 -31.67 9.68 -25.34
C ALA A 156 -31.42 8.36 -24.64
N ASP A 157 -30.34 8.22 -23.86
CA ASP A 157 -29.98 6.98 -23.18
C ASP A 157 -29.44 7.21 -21.77
N TYR A 158 -29.47 6.17 -20.95
CA TYR A 158 -28.87 6.25 -19.62
C TYR A 158 -27.37 6.04 -19.71
N CYS A 159 -26.62 6.96 -19.12
CA CYS A 159 -25.19 6.80 -18.91
C CYS A 159 -24.89 6.67 -17.42
N ARG A 160 -23.63 6.37 -17.10
CA ARG A 160 -23.12 6.51 -15.74
C ARG A 160 -22.17 7.69 -15.70
N PHE A 161 -22.38 8.60 -14.76
CA PHE A 161 -21.48 9.68 -14.38
C PHE A 161 -20.90 9.33 -13.01
N ASP A 162 -19.64 8.89 -12.97
CA ASP A 162 -19.01 8.40 -11.73
C ASP A 162 -19.87 7.37 -10.97
N GLY A 163 -20.37 6.35 -11.70
CA GLY A 163 -21.25 5.32 -11.15
C GLY A 163 -22.72 5.73 -10.96
N MET A 164 -23.04 7.03 -10.96
CA MET A 164 -24.41 7.52 -10.84
C MET A 164 -25.16 7.41 -12.15
N LYS A 165 -26.40 6.93 -12.08
CA LYS A 165 -27.30 6.92 -13.24
C LYS A 165 -27.58 8.37 -13.66
N SER A 166 -27.28 8.69 -14.91
CA SER A 166 -27.52 9.98 -15.54
C SER A 166 -28.21 9.79 -16.88
N LEU A 167 -28.82 10.85 -17.40
CA LEU A 167 -29.40 10.84 -18.74
C LEU A 167 -28.46 11.54 -19.72
N HIS A 168 -28.16 10.89 -20.82
CA HIS A 168 -27.45 11.46 -21.96
C HIS A 168 -28.47 11.70 -23.08
N LEU A 169 -28.64 12.95 -23.48
CA LEU A 169 -29.45 13.37 -24.61
C LEU A 169 -28.54 13.96 -25.69
N VAL A 170 -28.82 13.65 -26.95
CA VAL A 170 -28.11 14.25 -28.09
C VAL A 170 -29.12 14.91 -28.99
N PHE A 171 -29.03 16.22 -29.13
CA PHE A 171 -29.87 17.03 -29.98
C PHE A 171 -29.14 17.45 -31.25
N GLN A 172 -29.88 17.67 -32.31
CA GLN A 172 -29.35 18.34 -33.49
C GLN A 172 -29.07 19.81 -33.16
N GLY A 173 -27.79 20.21 -33.24
CA GLY A 173 -27.39 21.61 -33.07
C GLY A 173 -27.37 22.37 -34.39
N LYS A 174 -26.91 23.62 -34.34
CA LYS A 174 -26.77 24.47 -35.53
C LYS A 174 -25.53 24.09 -36.34
N THR A 175 -24.42 23.80 -35.67
CA THR A 175 -23.13 23.48 -36.30
C THR A 175 -22.74 22.02 -36.13
N SER A 176 -22.85 21.49 -34.91
CA SER A 176 -22.63 20.08 -34.59
C SER A 176 -23.71 19.60 -33.60
N PRO A 177 -23.85 18.28 -33.35
CA PRO A 177 -24.77 17.80 -32.33
C PRO A 177 -24.47 18.40 -30.95
N VAL A 178 -25.54 18.69 -30.20
CA VAL A 178 -25.46 19.24 -28.85
C VAL A 178 -25.82 18.14 -27.86
N THR A 179 -24.88 17.86 -26.98
CA THR A 179 -25.05 16.87 -25.92
C THR A 179 -25.59 17.56 -24.68
N VAL A 180 -26.64 16.99 -24.09
CA VAL A 180 -27.23 17.44 -22.83
C VAL A 180 -27.21 16.28 -21.84
N PHE A 181 -26.62 16.51 -20.67
CA PHE A 181 -26.65 15.56 -19.56
C PHE A 181 -27.61 16.03 -18.48
N VAL A 182 -28.40 15.10 -17.93
CA VAL A 182 -29.15 15.29 -16.69
C VAL A 182 -28.51 14.42 -15.62
N VAL A 183 -27.86 15.05 -14.65
CA VAL A 183 -27.07 14.38 -13.61
C VAL A 183 -27.70 14.67 -12.25
N PRO A 184 -28.09 13.66 -11.45
CA PRO A 184 -28.58 13.86 -10.10
C PRO A 184 -27.58 14.66 -9.24
N LYS A 185 -28.09 15.37 -8.22
CA LYS A 185 -27.21 16.03 -7.24
C LYS A 185 -26.34 15.02 -6.50
N ASN A 186 -25.06 15.31 -6.40
CA ASN A 186 -24.10 14.57 -5.58
C ASN A 186 -23.05 15.54 -5.04
N ASP A 187 -22.78 15.46 -3.74
CA ASP A 187 -21.80 16.29 -3.03
C ASP A 187 -20.35 15.93 -3.42
N GLN A 188 -20.11 14.78 -4.03
CA GLN A 188 -18.78 14.33 -4.44
C GLN A 188 -18.34 14.86 -5.82
N LEU A 189 -19.27 15.40 -6.62
CA LEU A 189 -18.96 16.02 -7.91
C LEU A 189 -18.92 17.54 -7.76
N SER A 190 -17.77 18.15 -8.02
CA SER A 190 -17.69 19.61 -8.04
C SER A 190 -18.49 20.17 -9.23
N PHE A 191 -19.34 21.14 -8.94
CA PHE A 191 -20.13 21.84 -9.94
C PHE A 191 -19.31 22.95 -10.60
N SER A 192 -19.43 23.08 -11.92
CA SER A 192 -18.79 24.14 -12.71
C SER A 192 -19.81 24.78 -13.64
N ASP A 193 -20.06 26.08 -13.47
CA ASP A 193 -21.03 26.84 -14.27
C ASP A 193 -20.71 26.81 -15.76
N SER A 194 -19.42 26.94 -16.09
CA SER A 194 -18.92 26.87 -17.47
C SER A 194 -17.58 26.15 -17.51
N PHE A 195 -17.29 25.51 -18.63
CA PHE A 195 -16.04 24.82 -18.88
C PHE A 195 -15.79 24.76 -20.39
N SER A 196 -14.53 24.66 -20.82
CA SER A 196 -14.21 24.53 -22.24
C SER A 196 -12.82 23.94 -22.43
N ASP A 197 -12.58 23.43 -23.64
CA ASP A 197 -11.25 23.03 -24.08
C ASP A 197 -10.94 23.61 -25.47
N ASN A 198 -10.06 22.98 -26.25
CA ASN A 198 -9.72 23.44 -27.58
C ASN A 198 -10.87 23.36 -28.60
N LYS A 199 -11.77 22.37 -28.50
CA LYS A 199 -12.82 22.07 -29.49
C LYS A 199 -14.23 22.31 -28.98
N LEU A 200 -14.47 22.03 -27.71
CA LEU A 200 -15.79 22.03 -27.09
C LEU A 200 -15.90 23.11 -26.03
N VAL A 201 -17.13 23.56 -25.81
CA VAL A 201 -17.55 24.40 -24.71
C VAL A 201 -18.72 23.74 -24.02
N GLY A 202 -18.84 23.94 -22.71
CA GLY A 202 -19.96 23.45 -21.92
C GLY A 202 -20.41 24.45 -20.87
N GLN A 203 -21.70 24.37 -20.55
CA GLN A 203 -22.35 25.17 -19.53
C GLN A 203 -23.23 24.26 -18.68
N SER A 204 -23.21 24.46 -17.37
CA SER A 204 -24.03 23.72 -16.41
C SER A 204 -25.03 24.66 -15.76
N ALA A 205 -26.27 24.19 -15.58
CA ALA A 205 -27.28 24.82 -14.76
C ALA A 205 -27.66 23.89 -13.61
N ALA A 206 -27.63 24.44 -12.40
CA ALA A 206 -28.06 23.74 -11.20
C ALA A 206 -29.58 23.91 -11.01
N PHE A 207 -30.32 22.80 -10.99
CA PHE A 207 -31.72 22.77 -10.57
C PHE A 207 -31.84 22.04 -9.22
N ASP A 208 -33.01 22.09 -8.59
CA ASP A 208 -33.22 21.49 -7.25
C ASP A 208 -32.96 19.98 -7.22
N LYS A 209 -33.42 19.25 -8.26
CA LYS A 209 -33.34 17.78 -8.31
C LYS A 209 -32.12 17.26 -9.08
N ALA A 210 -31.63 18.00 -10.06
CA ALA A 210 -30.52 17.58 -10.91
C ALA A 210 -29.75 18.78 -11.48
N ASN A 211 -28.53 18.53 -11.94
CA ASN A 211 -27.76 19.45 -12.75
C ASN A 211 -28.00 19.12 -14.23
N VAL A 212 -28.21 20.15 -15.05
CA VAL A 212 -28.32 20.01 -16.50
C VAL A 212 -27.07 20.61 -17.14
N ILE A 213 -26.34 19.80 -17.88
CA ILE A 213 -25.08 20.19 -18.50
C ILE A 213 -25.27 20.15 -20.01
N VAL A 214 -24.90 21.21 -20.69
CA VAL A 214 -24.97 21.31 -22.15
C VAL A 214 -23.54 21.41 -22.68
N VAL A 215 -23.20 20.59 -23.65
CA VAL A 215 -21.89 20.56 -24.31
C VAL A 215 -22.10 20.65 -25.82
N GLY A 216 -21.33 21.49 -26.48
CA GLY A 216 -21.34 21.63 -27.93
C GLY A 216 -20.02 22.20 -28.45
N ASP A 217 -19.91 22.35 -29.77
CA ASP A 217 -18.76 23.05 -30.35
C ASP A 217 -18.79 24.55 -30.04
N LYS A 218 -17.65 25.22 -30.22
CA LYS A 218 -17.46 26.64 -29.87
C LYS A 218 -18.34 27.63 -30.62
N ASN A 219 -18.94 27.24 -31.75
CA ASN A 219 -19.83 28.09 -32.53
C ASN A 219 -21.31 27.88 -32.17
N GLU A 220 -21.62 26.93 -31.28
CA GLU A 220 -22.98 26.65 -30.84
C GLU A 220 -23.42 27.63 -29.74
N PRO A 221 -24.63 28.23 -29.81
CA PRO A 221 -25.11 29.16 -28.81
C PRO A 221 -25.62 28.45 -27.56
N LEU A 222 -24.72 28.04 -26.67
CA LEU A 222 -25.08 27.27 -25.47
C LEU A 222 -26.00 28.00 -24.49
N SER A 223 -25.92 29.33 -24.40
CA SER A 223 -26.82 30.12 -23.55
C SER A 223 -28.28 29.96 -23.97
N THR A 224 -28.55 29.95 -25.28
CA THR A 224 -29.87 29.69 -25.84
C THR A 224 -30.36 28.28 -25.51
N TRP A 225 -29.46 27.30 -25.52
CA TRP A 225 -29.81 25.92 -25.11
C TRP A 225 -30.17 25.84 -23.63
N GLN A 226 -29.37 26.47 -22.76
CA GLN A 226 -29.65 26.52 -21.32
C GLN A 226 -31.01 27.17 -21.02
N GLU A 227 -31.32 28.31 -21.66
CA GLU A 227 -32.61 28.98 -21.50
C GLU A 227 -33.78 28.11 -21.99
N LYS A 228 -33.64 27.51 -23.17
CA LYS A 228 -34.66 26.62 -23.73
C LYS A 228 -34.90 25.41 -22.83
N LEU A 229 -33.85 24.77 -22.32
CA LEU A 229 -33.97 23.62 -21.42
C LEU A 229 -34.59 24.04 -20.08
N GLY A 230 -34.14 25.14 -19.50
CA GLY A 230 -34.68 25.67 -18.24
C GLY A 230 -36.18 25.99 -18.31
N ASN A 231 -36.64 26.54 -19.44
CA ASN A 231 -38.05 26.86 -19.66
C ASN A 231 -38.93 25.64 -19.99
N ASN A 232 -38.31 24.53 -20.43
CA ASN A 232 -39.04 23.35 -20.88
C ASN A 232 -38.92 22.14 -19.95
N ILE A 233 -38.06 22.18 -18.93
CA ILE A 233 -37.95 21.11 -17.94
C ILE A 233 -38.74 21.50 -16.69
N SER A 234 -39.73 20.66 -16.37
CA SER A 234 -40.46 20.73 -15.11
C SER A 234 -39.92 19.67 -14.14
N TRP A 235 -39.71 20.05 -12.89
CA TRP A 235 -39.27 19.14 -11.84
C TRP A 235 -40.46 18.82 -10.93
N SER A 236 -40.64 17.54 -10.61
CA SER A 236 -41.62 17.10 -9.63
C SER A 236 -41.16 17.52 -8.23
N ILE A 237 -42.10 18.00 -7.44
CA ILE A 237 -41.89 18.43 -6.04
C ILE A 237 -41.55 17.22 -5.18
#